data_AF-Q1QR62-F1
#
_entry.id   AF-Q1QR62-F1
#
_cell.length_a   1.000
_cell.length_b   1.000
_cell.length_c   1.000
_cell.angle_alpha   90.00
_cell.angle_beta   90.00
_cell.angle_gamma   90.00
#
_symmetry.space_group_name_H-M   'P 1'
#
loop_
_entity.id
_entity.type
_entity.pdbx_description
1 polymer ?
#
loop_
_entity_poly.entity_id
_entity_poly.type
_entity_poly.pdbx_seq_one_letter_code
_entity_poly.pdbx_strand_id
1 'polypeptide(L)' 'MKNLVKRFAKDESGATAIEYGLIAAGIAVAIISAVNLVGTNLISKFTQVSDQLAKP' A
#
# COMPACT_ATOMS: atom_id res chain seq x y z
N MET A 1 -37.26 -14.72 -10.93
CA MET A 1 -36.75 -13.42 -10.46
C MET A 1 -36.79 -13.22 -8.95
N LYS A 2 -37.91 -13.48 -8.25
CA LYS A 2 -38.03 -13.26 -6.79
C LYS A 2 -36.92 -13.93 -5.94
N ASN A 3 -36.45 -15.12 -6.35
CA ASN A 3 -35.38 -15.84 -5.64
C ASN A 3 -33.97 -15.27 -5.86
N LEU A 4 -33.72 -14.63 -7.01
CA LEU A 4 -32.42 -14.00 -7.28
C LEU A 4 -32.28 -12.71 -6.46
N VAL A 5 -33.33 -11.90 -6.39
CA VAL A 5 -33.37 -10.68 -5.58
C VAL A 5 -33.21 -11.00 -4.08
N LYS A 6 -33.86 -12.07 -3.58
CA LYS A 6 -33.67 -12.52 -2.19
C LYS A 6 -32.26 -13.02 -1.88
N ARG A 7 -31.58 -13.65 -2.84
CA ARG A 7 -30.20 -14.12 -2.67
C ARG A 7 -29.21 -12.96 -2.69
N PHE A 8 -29.39 -12.01 -3.61
CA PHE A 8 -28.59 -10.80 -3.69
C PHE A 8 -28.74 -9.92 -2.43
N ALA A 9 -29.96 -9.76 -1.92
CA ALA A 9 -30.20 -9.01 -0.68
C ALA A 9 -29.65 -9.69 0.60
N LYS A 10 -29.21 -10.94 0.50
CA LYS A 10 -28.61 -11.72 1.60
C LYS A 10 -27.10 -11.91 1.39
N ASP A 11 -26.55 -11.30 0.36
CA ASP A 11 -25.14 -11.40 -0.01
C ASP A 11 -24.33 -10.33 0.73
N GLU A 12 -23.66 -10.74 1.79
CA GLU A 12 -22.77 -9.88 2.59
C GLU A 12 -21.35 -9.80 1.99
N SER A 13 -21.09 -10.43 0.85
CA SER A 13 -19.75 -10.43 0.21
C SER A 13 -19.27 -9.00 -0.05
N GLY A 14 -20.16 -8.07 -0.40
CA GLY A 14 -19.83 -6.65 -0.56
C GLY A 14 -19.46 -5.95 0.75
N ALA A 15 -20.15 -6.27 1.85
CA ALA A 15 -19.82 -5.75 3.18
C ALA A 15 -18.44 -6.26 3.65
N THR A 16 -18.15 -7.55 3.44
CA THR A 16 -16.82 -8.12 3.75
C THR A 16 -15.71 -7.53 2.88
N ALA A 17 -16.00 -7.17 1.62
CA ALA A 17 -15.02 -6.51 0.75
C ALA A 17 -14.60 -5.12 1.26
N ILE A 18 -15.49 -4.39 1.95
CA ILE A 18 -15.16 -3.10 2.57
C ILE A 18 -14.23 -3.27 3.78
N GLU A 19 -14.43 -4.32 4.58
CA GLU A 19 -13.58 -4.63 5.74
C GLU A 19 -12.16 -4.99 5.30
N TYR A 20 -12.02 -5.93 4.34
CA TYR A 20 -10.72 -6.27 3.78
C TYR A 20 -10.12 -5.13 2.97
N GLY A 21 -10.95 -4.29 2.34
CA GLY A 21 -10.53 -3.08 1.65
C GLY A 21 -9.85 -2.07 2.59
N LEU A 22 -10.40 -1.86 3.79
CA LEU A 22 -9.81 -0.97 4.78
C LEU A 22 -8.48 -1.51 5.33
N ILE A 23 -8.40 -2.82 5.59
CA ILE A 23 -7.15 -3.47 6.02
C ILE A 23 -6.09 -3.34 4.92
N ALA A 24 -6.44 -3.62 3.66
CA ALA A 24 -5.54 -3.49 2.52
C ALA A 24 -5.05 -2.05 2.34
N ALA A 25 -5.94 -1.06 2.51
CA ALA A 25 -5.56 0.36 2.48
C ALA A 25 -4.56 0.71 3.58
N GLY A 26 -4.76 0.23 4.81
CA GLY A 26 -3.82 0.42 5.92
C GLY A 26 -2.45 -0.18 5.65
N ILE A 27 -2.41 -1.41 5.13
CA ILE A 27 -1.16 -2.09 4.73
C ILE A 27 -0.47 -1.32 3.61
N ALA A 28 -1.22 -0.85 2.60
CA ALA A 28 -0.67 -0.08 1.49
C ALA A 28 0.00 1.22 1.96
N VAL A 29 -0.64 1.97 2.86
CA VAL A 29 -0.06 3.18 3.45
C VAL A 29 1.24 2.86 4.19
N ALA A 30 1.25 1.82 5.02
CA ALA A 30 2.46 1.42 5.76
C ALA A 30 3.62 1.05 4.82
N ILE A 31 3.33 0.30 3.76
CA ILE A 31 4.33 -0.08 2.74
C ILE A 31 4.87 1.18 2.04
N ILE A 32 3.99 2.09 1.60
CA ILE A 32 4.40 3.34 0.94
C ILE A 32 5.34 4.15 1.85
N SER A 33 4.99 4.30 3.13
CA SER A 33 5.85 5.01 4.09
C SER A 33 7.22 4.34 4.24
N ALA A 34 7.26 3.02 4.40
CA ALA A 34 8.50 2.27 4.54
C ALA A 34 9.40 2.38 3.29
N VAL A 35 8.81 2.22 2.10
CA VAL A 35 9.55 2.30 0.83
C VAL A 35 10.13 3.70 0.61
N ASN A 36 9.37 4.76 0.93
CA ASN A 36 9.87 6.13 0.84
C ASN A 36 11.08 6.36 1.76
N LEU A 37 11.00 5.91 3.01
CA LEU A 37 12.11 6.07 3.97
C LEU A 37 13.38 5.33 3.50
N VAL A 38 13.22 4.09 3.01
CA VAL A 38 14.34 3.32 2.45
C VAL A 38 14.91 4.03 1.23
N GLY A 39 14.05 4.52 0.32
CA GLY A 39 14.46 5.26 -0.86
C GLY A 39 15.27 6.51 -0.53
N THR A 40 14.81 7.34 0.41
CA THR A 40 15.52 8.53 0.88
C THR A 40 16.89 8.17 1.46
N ASN A 41 16.96 7.14 2.31
CA ASN A 41 18.22 6.70 2.91
C ASN A 41 19.19 6.18 1.84
N LEU A 42 18.69 5.45 0.84
CA LEU A 42 19.50 4.90 -0.25
C LEU A 42 20.08 6.02 -1.12
N ILE A 43 19.25 7.00 -1.50
CA ILE A 43 19.69 8.19 -2.24
C ILE A 43 20.76 8.92 -1.44
N SER A 44 20.53 9.17 -0.15
CA SER A 44 21.50 9.85 0.72
C SER A 44 22.85 9.11 0.75
N LYS A 45 22.84 7.77 0.82
CA LYS A 45 24.08 6.98 0.79
C LYS A 45 24.80 7.05 -0.55
N PHE A 46 24.09 6.96 -1.66
CA PHE A 46 24.71 7.08 -2.98
C PHE A 46 25.24 8.48 -3.24
N THR A 47 24.52 9.53 -2.81
CA THR A 47 25.02 10.91 -2.86
C THR A 47 26.30 11.05 -2.03
N GLN A 48 26.33 10.54 -0.81
CA GLN A 48 27.55 10.56 0.01
C GLN A 48 28.72 9.89 -0.70
N VAL A 49 28.54 8.71 -1.29
CA VAL A 49 29.60 8.03 -2.04
C VAL A 49 30.04 8.85 -3.25
N SER A 50 29.09 9.37 -4.04
CA SER A 50 29.37 10.23 -5.19
C SER A 50 30.19 11.46 -4.79
N ASP A 51 29.83 12.12 -3.69
CA ASP A 51 30.53 13.30 -3.19
C ASP A 51 31.96 12.96 -2.75
N GLN A 52 32.18 11.79 -2.12
CA GLN A 52 33.54 11.37 -1.75
C GLN A 52 34.41 11.09 -2.98
N LEU A 53 33.84 10.53 -4.05
CA LEU A 53 34.57 10.26 -5.29
C LEU A 53 34.84 11.53 -6.11
N ALA A 54 34.01 12.57 -5.94
CA ALA A 54 34.18 13.86 -6.61
C ALA A 54 35.17 14.80 -5.88
N LYS A 55 35.68 14.42 -4.71
CA LYS A 55 36.74 15.17 -4.03
C LYS A 55 38.01 15.14 -4.89
N PRO A 56 38.69 16.29 -5.05
CA PRO A 56 39.94 16.37 -5.81
C PRO A 56 41.06 15.53 -5.18
#